data_AF-A0AAD1PZM2-F1
#
_entry.id   AF-A0AAD1PZM2-F1
#
_cell.length_a   1.000
_cell.length_b   1.000
_cell.length_c   1.000
_cell.angle_alpha   90.00
_cell.angle_beta   90.00
_cell.angle_gamma   90.00
#
_symmetry.space_group_name_H-M   'P 1'
#
loop_
_entity.id
_entity.type
_entity.pdbx_description
1 polymer ?
#
loop_
_entity_poly.entity_id
_entity_poly.type
_entity_poly.pdbx_seq_one_letter_code
_entity_poly.pdbx_strand_id
1 'polypeptide(L)' 'MNIKQLIKAELDHLSTQELQEFYELLKSRSQDKKKVDHDSDWDKLSQILDECQIETGITDLAEQHDHYIHGTPKREN' A
#
# COMPACT_ATOMS: atom_id res chain seq x y z
N MET A 1 -22.52 -28.08 -6.36
CA MET A 1 -23.02 -26.69 -6.24
C MET A 1 -21.89 -25.83 -5.68
N ASN A 2 -21.60 -24.67 -6.28
CA ASN A 2 -20.49 -23.80 -5.91
C ASN A 2 -20.88 -22.96 -4.67
N ILE A 3 -19.94 -22.68 -3.76
CA ILE A 3 -20.17 -21.85 -2.58
C ILE A 3 -20.82 -20.49 -2.91
N LYS A 4 -20.48 -19.90 -4.07
CA LYS A 4 -21.11 -18.66 -4.56
C LYS A 4 -22.60 -18.81 -4.83
N GLN A 5 -23.02 -19.98 -5.30
CA GLN A 5 -24.43 -20.26 -5.60
C GLN A 5 -25.24 -20.48 -4.32
N LEU A 6 -24.64 -21.12 -3.31
CA LEU A 6 -25.24 -21.30 -1.99
C LEU A 6 -25.44 -19.97 -1.28
N ILE A 7 -24.41 -19.11 -1.26
CA ILE A 7 -24.51 -17.77 -0.67
C ILE A 7 -25.60 -16.95 -1.36
N LYS A 8 -25.68 -17.01 -2.69
CA LYS A 8 -26.69 -16.25 -3.44
C LYS A 8 -28.12 -16.69 -3.08
N ALA A 9 -28.36 -17.99 -2.99
CA ALA A 9 -29.66 -18.52 -2.60
C ALA A 9 -30.07 -18.04 -1.19
N GLU A 10 -29.12 -18.00 -0.26
CA GLU A 10 -29.42 -17.58 1.12
C GLU A 10 -29.62 -16.08 1.27
N LEU A 11 -28.93 -15.26 0.47
CA LEU A 11 -29.11 -13.81 0.44
C LEU A 11 -30.52 -13.40 -0.03
N ASP A 12 -31.15 -14.19 -0.88
CA ASP A 12 -32.51 -13.92 -1.40
C ASP A 12 -33.61 -14.10 -0.34
N HIS A 13 -33.30 -14.77 0.79
CA HIS A 13 -34.25 -15.04 1.87
C HIS A 13 -34.08 -14.15 3.11
N LEU A 14 -33.03 -13.33 3.17
CA LEU A 14 -32.74 -12.46 4.30
C LEU A 14 -33.50 -11.13 4.20
N SER A 15 -33.87 -10.58 5.35
CA SER A 15 -34.42 -9.23 5.45
C SER A 15 -33.36 -8.16 5.19
N THR A 16 -33.79 -6.95 4.83
CA THR A 16 -32.89 -5.80 4.63
C THR A 16 -32.04 -5.50 5.87
N GLN A 17 -32.56 -5.75 7.07
CA GLN A 17 -31.84 -5.52 8.32
C GLN A 17 -30.69 -6.51 8.50
N GLU A 18 -30.95 -7.80 8.26
CA GLU A 18 -29.92 -8.84 8.32
C GLU A 18 -28.85 -8.64 7.25
N LEU A 19 -29.25 -8.20 6.05
CA LEU A 19 -28.32 -7.84 4.98
C LEU A 19 -27.42 -6.66 5.37
N GLN A 20 -27.96 -5.66 6.07
CA GLN A 20 -27.19 -4.51 6.55
C GLN A 20 -26.18 -4.92 7.62
N GLU A 21 -26.59 -5.76 8.58
CA GLU A 21 -25.70 -6.30 9.62
C GLU A 21 -24.57 -7.14 9.00
N PHE A 22 -24.91 -7.99 8.03
CA PHE A 22 -23.94 -8.79 7.30
C PHE A 22 -22.95 -7.93 6.50
N TYR A 23 -23.43 -6.87 5.84
CA TYR A 23 -22.59 -5.92 5.11
C TYR A 23 -21.58 -5.23 6.03
N GLU A 24 -22.01 -4.71 7.18
CA GLU A 24 -21.11 -4.06 8.13
C GLU A 24 -20.10 -5.05 8.74
N LEU A 25 -20.49 -6.31 8.95
CA LEU A 25 -19.58 -7.37 9.37
C LEU A 25 -18.52 -7.72 8.31
N LEU A 26 -18.88 -7.73 7.03
CA LEU A 26 -17.92 -7.92 5.94
C LEU A 26 -17.00 -6.71 5.77
N LYS A 27 -17.56 -5.51 5.89
CA LYS A 27 -16.84 -4.23 5.73
C LYS A 27 -15.80 -4.03 6.83
N SER A 28 -16.13 -4.31 8.09
CA SER A 28 -15.17 -4.27 9.21
C SER A 28 -13.97 -5.19 8.95
N ARG A 29 -14.20 -6.46 8.58
CA ARG A 29 -13.13 -7.41 8.22
C ARG A 29 -12.28 -6.97 7.03
N SER A 30 -12.88 -6.34 6.03
CA SER A 30 -12.15 -5.80 4.88
C SER A 30 -11.33 -4.56 5.23
N GLN A 31 -11.81 -3.72 6.14
CA GLN A 31 -11.11 -2.53 6.60
C GLN A 31 -9.92 -2.88 7.50
N ASP A 32 -10.06 -3.90 8.36
CA ASP A 32 -8.96 -4.39 9.18
C ASP A 32 -7.83 -4.98 8.32
N LYS A 33 -8.17 -5.71 7.25
CA LYS A 33 -7.16 -6.14 6.25
C LYS A 33 -6.47 -4.97 5.55
N LYS A 34 -7.20 -3.92 5.19
CA LYS A 34 -6.62 -2.72 4.57
C LYS A 34 -5.71 -1.93 5.53
N LYS A 35 -5.99 -1.97 6.84
CA LYS A 35 -5.14 -1.31 7.84
C LYS A 35 -3.81 -2.03 8.06
N VAL A 36 -3.77 -3.35 7.97
CA VAL A 36 -2.52 -4.13 8.06
C VAL A 36 -1.60 -3.84 6.87
N ASP A 37 -2.15 -3.49 5.70
CA ASP A 37 -1.38 -3.05 4.52
C ASP A 37 -0.92 -1.59 4.58
N HIS A 38 -1.39 -0.80 5.56
CA HIS A 38 -1.06 0.63 5.66
C HIS A 38 0.26 0.89 6.41
N ASP A 39 0.93 -0.18 6.82
CA ASP A 39 2.22 -0.17 7.50
C ASP A 39 3.21 -0.97 6.65
N SER A 40 3.29 -0.58 5.37
CA SER A 40 4.02 -1.32 4.34
C SER A 40 5.50 -1.38 4.73
N ASP A 41 6.19 -2.45 4.35
CA ASP A 41 7.63 -2.56 4.62
C ASP A 41 8.42 -1.37 4.05
N TRP A 42 7.86 -0.70 3.03
CA TRP A 42 8.39 0.54 2.46
C TRP A 42 8.22 1.76 3.37
N ASP A 43 7.12 1.86 4.12
CA ASP A 43 6.92 2.94 5.09
C ASP A 43 7.91 2.80 6.26
N LYS A 44 8.11 1.56 6.74
CA LYS A 44 9.12 1.23 7.74
C LYS A 44 10.53 1.53 7.27
N LEU A 45 10.85 1.16 6.01
CA LEU A 45 12.15 1.46 5.41
C LEU A 45 12.36 2.97 5.28
N SER A 46 11.34 3.72 4.83
CA SER A 46 11.42 5.17 4.68
C SER A 46 11.72 5.84 6.02
N GLN A 47 11.05 5.42 7.10
CA GLN A 47 11.31 5.93 8.43
C GLN A 47 12.76 5.66 8.89
N ILE A 48 13.29 4.45 8.64
CA ILE A 48 14.68 4.12 9.00
C ILE A 48 15.67 4.99 8.22
N LEU A 49 15.41 5.23 6.92
CA LEU A 49 16.26 6.07 6.09
C LEU A 49 16.26 7.52 6.57
N ASP A 50 15.10 8.05 6.95
CA ASP A 50 14.97 9.40 7.53
C ASP A 50 15.73 9.52 8.84
N GLU A 51 15.65 8.52 9.73
CA GLU A 51 16.39 8.48 11.00
C GLU A 51 17.91 8.37 10.81
N CYS A 52 18.35 7.69 9.74
CA CYS A 52 19.77 7.53 9.41
C CYS A 52 20.34 8.67 8.57
N GLN A 53 19.51 9.60 8.08
CA GLN A 53 19.95 10.67 7.21
C GLN A 53 20.86 11.64 7.98
N ILE A 54 22.05 11.88 7.42
CA ILE A 54 22.99 12.87 7.95
C ILE A 54 22.97 14.08 7.03
N GLU A 55 22.68 15.25 7.58
CA GLU A 55 22.79 16.51 6.85
C GLU A 55 24.27 16.86 6.64
N THR A 56 24.77 16.63 5.43
CA THR A 56 26.18 16.88 5.07
C THR A 56 26.39 18.23 4.37
N GLY A 57 25.33 18.95 4.04
CA GLY A 57 25.37 20.17 3.23
C GLY A 57 25.69 19.94 1.74
N ILE A 58 25.76 18.68 1.30
CA ILE A 58 25.98 18.29 -0.09
C ILE A 58 24.64 17.80 -0.67
N THR A 59 24.27 18.31 -1.85
CA THR A 59 23.07 17.85 -2.56
C THR A 59 23.26 16.42 -3.05
N ASP A 60 22.16 15.68 -3.18
CA ASP A 60 22.22 14.35 -3.79
C ASP A 60 22.78 14.45 -5.22
N LEU A 61 23.84 13.69 -5.49
CA LEU A 61 24.56 13.70 -6.77
C LEU A 61 23.95 12.71 -7.77
N ALA A 62 22.72 12.25 -7.54
CA ALA A 62 22.01 11.27 -8.38
C ALA A 62 22.04 11.61 -9.88
N GLU A 63 21.96 12.90 -10.23
CA GLU A 63 22.04 13.34 -11.62
C GLU A 63 23.39 13.12 -12.31
N GLN A 64 24.45 12.90 -11.53
CA GLN A 64 25.79 12.58 -12.05
C GLN A 64 25.92 11.09 -12.42
N HIS A 65 24.94 10.24 -12.07
CA HIS A 65 24.99 8.81 -12.38
C HIS A 65 24.78 8.53 -13.87
N ASP A 66 24.05 9.40 -14.58
CA ASP A 66 23.88 9.33 -16.04
C ASP A 66 25.22 9.29 -16.77
N HIS A 67 26.25 9.98 -16.26
CA HIS A 67 27.59 9.96 -16.84
C HIS A 67 28.17 8.54 -16.87
N TYR A 68 28.01 7.78 -15.79
CA TYR A 68 28.57 6.43 -15.66
C TYR A 68 27.71 5.37 -16.35
N ILE A 69 26.39 5.58 -16.43
CA ILE A 69 25.45 4.64 -17.04
C ILE A 69 25.38 4.85 -18.56
N HIS A 70 25.39 6.09 -19.02
CA HIS A 70 25.11 6.46 -20.41
C HIS A 70 26.27 7.21 -21.11
N GLY A 71 27.36 7.53 -20.40
CA GLY A 71 28.49 8.25 -20.98
C GLY A 71 28.21 9.72 -21.26
N THR A 72 27.15 10.29 -20.69
CA THR A 72 26.82 11.72 -20.85
C THR A 72 27.87 12.59 -20.17
N PRO A 73 28.12 13.84 -20.61
CA PRO A 73 29.02 14.75 -19.92
C PRO A 73 28.58 14.96 -18.45
N LYS A 74 29.53 15.08 -17.52
CA LYS A 74 29.21 15.46 -16.15
C LYS A 74 28.55 16.84 -16.14
N ARG A 75 27.52 17.01 -15.31
CA ARG A 75 26.86 18.31 -15.15
C ARG A 75 27.72 19.17 -14.24
N GLU A 76 27.92 20.43 -14.62
CA GLU A 76 28.59 21.41 -13.77
C GLU A 76 27.59 21.93 -12.74
N ASN A 77 28.00 22.00 -11.47
CA ASN A 77 27.20 22.53 -10.36
C ASN A 77 27.26 24.06 -10.30
#